data_AF-A0A2V8KV48-F1
#
_entry.id   AF-A0A2V8KV48-F1
#
_cell.length_a   1.000
_cell.length_b   1.000
_cell.length_c   1.000
_cell.angle_alpha   90.00
_cell.angle_beta   90.00
_cell.angle_gamma   90.00
#
_symmetry.space_group_name_H-M   'P 1'
#
loop_
_entity.id
_entity.type
_entity.pdbx_description
1 polymer ?
#
loop_
_entity_poly.entity_id
_entity_poly.type
_entity_poly.pdbx_seq_one_letter_code
_entity_poly.pdbx_strand_id
1 'polypeptide(L)'
;MGNKTFYSQVRLDPLRTESAEQLLQSLLGNDPSLQTLKQVLTTRTEGNPFFLEESAQMLVETKVLEGERGVYRLAKLIDSIQVPATVQAVLAARFDRLSPEEKRLLQAASVIGEDIPFTLLSTIAELSEEELRRGLVHLQAAEFLYEAKLFPDLEYTFKHGLTCQVAYGSLVQDRRRSLHAAVVEGIERVYSGRLTEQVERLAHHAFRGELWDKAVVYCRQAGKKAAARSANREAVTYFEQALGVLKHLPLNRVTLTLGVDLRLELRPSLLTLGEQERIVEHLSQAESLAEELGDKRRIGCVLADMSAYFSREGEDYRAVSPGERALAIATELGDFGLQVIALDRLSRVYMGLGEYRRAIALCERSTSLLEGKPVGERFGMASVASVVTRIPLVLSLAELGDVANGIAQGEEVVRIAEMVGQPFSLVGAYLLVSHIYIVKGDLEKATPLAERSLDICRNAEIFSEVSRAVAQLGYAYLHLGRVADALTLLEQAVKRPTMRRFYTLHVCWLGDAYLLAGRREEAHQVASRGLSLARHKKERGYEAWALRLLGEIASREEPLDIGRAENHHRQALAVAEELGMRPLIAHCHIGLGKLYQRSGNLRLAKEHLHNGVALMRAMEMGLWLERAEAELNELG
;
A
#
# COMPACT_ATOMS: atom_id res chain seq x y z
N MET A 1 -23.30 -24.30 13.49
CA MET A 1 -22.67 -22.96 13.42
C MET A 1 -21.77 -22.95 12.19
N GLY A 2 -22.22 -22.30 11.11
CA GLY A 2 -21.54 -22.28 9.82
C GLY A 2 -20.75 -20.99 9.61
N ASN A 3 -19.54 -21.11 9.07
CA ASN A 3 -18.85 -20.08 8.28
C ASN A 3 -17.47 -20.61 7.84
N LYS A 4 -17.38 -21.36 6.72
CA LYS A 4 -16.16 -21.44 5.89
C LYS A 4 -16.56 -21.74 4.44
N THR A 5 -16.15 -20.88 3.52
CA THR A 5 -16.15 -21.07 2.08
C THR A 5 -15.36 -22.35 1.75
N PHE A 6 -16.00 -23.31 1.09
CA PHE A 6 -15.42 -24.63 0.85
C PHE A 6 -14.19 -24.54 -0.07
N TYR A 7 -13.02 -24.80 0.52
CA TYR A 7 -11.94 -25.57 -0.12
C TYR A 7 -11.98 -26.94 0.57
N SER A 8 -11.94 -28.04 -0.19
CA SER A 8 -11.98 -29.40 0.39
C SER A 8 -10.84 -29.57 1.41
N GLN A 9 -11.18 -29.68 2.69
CA GLN A 9 -10.20 -29.88 3.75
C GLN A 9 -9.87 -31.36 3.86
N VAL A 10 -8.70 -31.76 3.36
CA VAL A 10 -8.13 -33.09 3.60
C VAL A 10 -7.26 -33.01 4.84
N ARG A 11 -7.73 -33.58 5.94
CA ARG A 11 -6.96 -33.71 7.18
C ARG A 11 -6.06 -34.95 7.05
N LEU A 12 -4.75 -34.74 7.14
CA LEU A 12 -3.78 -35.84 7.22
C LEU A 12 -3.61 -36.21 8.70
N ASP A 13 -4.28 -37.28 9.13
CA ASP A 13 -4.08 -37.84 10.48
C ASP A 13 -2.82 -38.72 10.51
N PRO A 14 -2.24 -38.97 11.71
CA PRO A 14 -1.16 -39.95 11.86
C PRO A 14 -1.56 -41.32 11.29
N LEU A 15 -0.57 -42.11 10.88
CA LEU A 15 -0.82 -43.45 10.39
C LEU A 15 -1.52 -44.28 11.47
N ARG A 16 -2.59 -44.96 11.06
CA ARG A 16 -3.19 -46.00 11.89
C ARG A 16 -2.15 -47.07 12.17
N THR A 17 -2.28 -47.77 13.29
CA THR A 17 -1.35 -48.82 13.74
C THR A 17 -1.00 -49.80 12.62
N GLU A 18 -1.97 -50.29 11.87
CA GLU A 18 -1.75 -51.21 10.74
C GLU A 18 -0.88 -50.60 9.64
N SER A 19 -1.10 -49.34 9.27
CA SER A 19 -0.31 -48.64 8.24
C SER A 19 1.08 -48.26 8.74
N ALA A 20 1.21 -47.90 10.02
CA ALA A 20 2.51 -47.68 10.67
C ALA A 20 3.33 -48.98 10.73
N GLU A 21 2.70 -50.09 11.05
CA GLU A 21 3.32 -51.42 11.02
C GLU A 21 3.69 -51.83 9.59
N GLN A 22 2.85 -51.56 8.59
CA GLN A 22 3.17 -51.79 7.18
C GLN A 22 4.36 -50.95 6.68
N LEU A 23 4.51 -49.72 7.18
CA LEU A 23 5.68 -48.90 6.93
C LEU A 23 6.92 -49.52 7.60
N LEU A 24 6.83 -49.88 8.88
CA LEU A 24 7.94 -50.48 9.63
C LEU A 24 8.35 -51.87 9.12
N GLN A 25 7.43 -52.82 8.97
CA GLN A 25 7.14 -53.33 7.62
C GLN A 25 8.25 -53.38 6.56
N SER A 26 8.06 -52.48 5.61
CA SER A 26 8.94 -52.19 4.49
C SER A 26 10.32 -51.67 4.90
N LEU A 27 10.42 -50.89 5.99
CA LEU A 27 11.69 -50.30 6.43
C LEU A 27 12.62 -51.33 7.08
N LEU A 28 12.05 -52.17 7.94
CA LEU A 28 12.78 -53.05 8.86
C LEU A 28 12.91 -54.49 8.36
N GLY A 29 11.89 -55.02 7.69
CA GLY A 29 11.87 -56.42 7.24
C GLY A 29 11.04 -57.37 8.12
N ASN A 30 10.84 -58.60 7.64
CA ASN A 30 9.87 -59.57 8.18
C ASN A 30 10.42 -60.45 9.32
N ASP A 31 11.62 -60.18 9.83
CA ASP A 31 12.22 -61.04 10.86
C ASP A 31 11.36 -61.06 12.14
N PRO A 32 11.00 -62.24 12.68
CA PRO A 32 10.20 -62.35 13.90
C PRO A 32 10.78 -61.60 15.10
N SER A 33 12.11 -61.43 15.18
CA SER A 33 12.75 -60.70 16.29
C SER A 33 12.35 -59.22 16.36
N LEU A 34 11.80 -58.68 15.28
CA LEU A 34 11.46 -57.25 15.15
C LEU A 34 10.03 -56.92 15.58
N GLN A 35 9.16 -57.91 15.82
CA GLN A 35 7.74 -57.68 16.08
C GLN A 35 7.50 -56.77 17.29
N THR A 36 8.13 -57.08 18.43
CA THR A 36 8.03 -56.27 19.64
C THR A 36 8.62 -54.87 19.45
N LEU A 37 9.71 -54.74 18.68
CA LEU A 37 10.30 -53.44 18.36
C LEU A 37 9.35 -52.58 17.52
N LYS A 38 8.65 -53.17 16.54
CA LYS A 38 7.68 -52.45 15.71
C LYS A 38 6.54 -51.87 16.55
N GLN A 39 6.03 -52.64 17.51
CA GLN A 39 4.98 -52.17 18.43
C GLN A 39 5.47 -51.01 19.32
N VAL A 40 6.70 -51.09 19.84
CA VAL A 40 7.31 -50.02 20.63
C VAL A 40 7.47 -48.75 19.80
N LEU A 41 7.97 -48.87 18.56
CA LEU A 41 8.12 -47.73 17.65
C LEU A 41 6.78 -47.11 17.27
N THR A 42 5.77 -47.90 16.90
CA THR A 42 4.43 -47.40 16.58
C THR A 42 3.81 -46.65 17.75
N THR A 43 3.95 -47.19 18.97
CA THR A 43 3.40 -46.55 20.18
C THR A 43 4.13 -45.24 20.50
N ARG A 44 5.47 -45.24 20.43
CA ARG A 44 6.29 -44.07 20.80
C ARG A 44 6.20 -42.92 19.80
N THR A 45 5.97 -43.24 18.54
CA THR A 45 5.89 -42.25 17.46
C THR A 45 4.47 -41.79 17.17
N GLU A 46 3.48 -42.39 17.82
CA GLU A 46 2.04 -42.13 17.65
C GLU A 46 1.62 -42.14 16.16
N GLY A 47 2.25 -43.01 15.36
CA GLY A 47 1.94 -43.16 13.93
C GLY A 47 2.48 -42.04 13.03
N ASN A 48 3.37 -41.16 13.51
CA ASN A 48 4.02 -40.16 12.68
C ASN A 48 5.03 -40.83 11.72
N PRO A 49 4.83 -40.79 10.38
CA PRO A 49 5.70 -41.49 9.43
C PRO A 49 7.17 -41.06 9.50
N PHE A 50 7.41 -39.75 9.63
CA PHE A 50 8.76 -39.20 9.71
C PHE A 50 9.45 -39.65 11.00
N PHE A 51 8.75 -39.60 12.14
CA PHE A 51 9.31 -40.05 13.41
C PHE A 51 9.59 -41.58 13.42
N LEU A 52 8.76 -42.38 12.77
CA LEU A 52 8.99 -43.81 12.58
C LEU A 52 10.28 -44.09 11.79
N GLU A 53 10.44 -43.44 10.65
CA GLU A 53 11.62 -43.61 9.79
C GLU A 53 12.91 -43.16 10.50
N GLU A 54 12.89 -41.98 11.12
CA GLU A 54 14.03 -41.44 11.86
C GLU A 54 14.43 -42.32 13.06
N SER A 55 13.43 -42.88 13.75
CA SER A 55 13.67 -43.80 14.86
C SER A 55 14.25 -45.14 14.39
N ALA A 56 13.74 -45.69 13.28
CA ALA A 56 14.31 -46.89 12.66
C ALA A 56 15.77 -46.65 12.25
N GLN A 57 16.05 -45.52 11.60
CA GLN A 57 17.39 -45.15 11.15
C GLN A 57 18.37 -44.98 12.33
N MET A 58 17.95 -44.31 13.40
CA MET A 58 18.73 -44.19 14.64
C MET A 58 19.08 -45.58 15.23
N LEU A 59 18.17 -46.55 15.18
CA LEU A 59 18.41 -47.90 15.70
C LEU A 59 19.43 -48.68 14.84
N VAL A 60 19.46 -48.46 13.54
CA VAL A 60 20.52 -48.97 12.65
C VAL A 60 21.86 -48.33 13.00
N GLU A 61 21.91 -47.00 13.15
CA GLU A 61 23.13 -46.26 13.50
C GLU A 61 23.69 -46.63 14.90
N THR A 62 22.83 -47.02 15.83
CA THR A 62 23.22 -47.48 17.18
C THR A 62 23.66 -48.95 17.23
N LYS A 63 23.65 -49.65 16.08
CA LYS A 63 23.85 -51.10 15.95
C LYS A 63 22.91 -51.91 16.87
N VAL A 64 21.71 -51.38 17.11
CA VAL A 64 20.61 -52.16 17.68
C VAL A 64 20.00 -53.02 16.59
N LEU A 65 19.98 -52.51 15.36
CA LEU A 65 19.62 -53.22 14.15
C LEU A 65 20.86 -53.43 13.26
N GLU A 66 21.02 -54.63 12.73
CA GLU A 66 22.08 -55.00 11.78
C GLU A 66 21.48 -55.63 10.53
N GLY A 67 22.10 -55.41 9.36
CA GLY A 67 21.61 -55.87 8.06
C GLY A 67 21.37 -54.73 7.07
N GLU A 68 20.62 -55.03 6.01
CA GLU A 68 20.24 -54.06 4.98
C GLU A 68 18.78 -53.64 5.12
N ARG A 69 18.40 -52.51 4.51
CA ARG A 69 17.03 -51.98 4.55
C ARG A 69 16.02 -53.04 4.09
N GLY A 70 15.00 -53.28 4.91
CA GLY A 70 13.99 -54.31 4.67
C GLY A 70 14.41 -55.75 5.04
N VAL A 71 15.63 -55.96 5.55
CA VAL A 71 16.16 -57.27 5.98
C VAL A 71 17.00 -57.14 7.26
N TYR A 72 16.59 -56.27 8.19
CA TYR A 72 17.31 -56.09 9.46
C TYR A 72 17.03 -57.21 10.46
N ARG A 73 17.95 -57.37 11.41
CA ARG A 73 17.81 -58.23 12.59
C ARG A 73 18.20 -57.47 13.85
N LEU A 74 17.63 -57.89 14.97
CA LEU A 74 17.91 -57.32 16.29
C LEU A 74 19.26 -57.84 16.81
N ALA A 75 20.23 -56.94 16.99
CA ALA A 75 21.58 -57.28 17.45
C ALA A 75 21.77 -57.09 18.98
N LYS A 76 20.85 -56.36 19.64
CA LYS A 76 20.88 -56.06 21.08
C LYS A 76 19.52 -56.35 21.72
N LEU A 77 19.49 -56.70 23.00
CA LEU A 77 18.25 -56.97 23.74
C LEU A 77 17.31 -55.75 23.74
N ILE A 78 16.01 -55.99 23.56
CA ILE A 78 14.98 -54.95 23.44
C ILE A 78 14.93 -54.04 24.68
N ASP A 79 15.12 -54.60 25.87
CA ASP A 79 15.07 -53.85 27.14
C ASP A 79 16.19 -52.80 27.29
N SER A 80 17.24 -52.91 26.47
CA SER A 80 18.35 -51.95 26.42
C SER A 80 18.13 -50.81 25.42
N ILE A 81 17.05 -50.85 24.64
CA ILE A 81 16.79 -49.89 23.57
C ILE A 81 16.10 -48.65 24.14
N GLN A 82 16.77 -47.50 24.05
CA GLN A 82 16.17 -46.20 24.38
C GLN A 82 15.74 -45.49 23.10
N VAL A 83 14.43 -45.37 22.89
CA VAL A 83 13.84 -44.52 21.84
C VAL A 83 13.44 -43.19 22.50
N PRO A 84 14.03 -42.06 22.09
CA PRO A 84 13.65 -40.74 22.59
C PRO A 84 12.15 -40.44 22.42
N ALA A 85 11.61 -39.58 23.30
CA ALA A 85 10.18 -39.28 23.34
C ALA A 85 9.70 -38.32 22.23
N THR A 86 10.61 -37.67 21.51
CA THR A 86 10.28 -36.72 20.46
C THR A 86 11.16 -36.91 19.23
N VAL A 87 10.62 -36.57 18.05
CA VAL A 87 11.39 -36.65 16.81
C VAL A 87 12.58 -35.69 16.80
N GLN A 88 12.48 -34.53 17.47
CA GLN A 88 13.61 -33.61 17.65
C GLN A 88 14.73 -34.26 18.45
N ALA A 89 14.40 -35.03 19.50
CA ALA A 89 15.39 -35.73 20.30
C ALA A 89 16.04 -36.90 19.53
N VAL A 90 15.28 -37.58 18.67
CA VAL A 90 15.85 -38.56 17.73
C VAL A 90 16.81 -37.89 16.76
N LEU A 91 16.38 -36.82 16.08
CA LEU A 91 17.25 -36.07 15.17
C LEU A 91 18.50 -35.52 15.86
N ALA A 92 18.37 -35.03 17.09
CA ALA A 92 19.52 -34.57 17.88
C ALA A 92 20.47 -35.73 18.23
N ALA A 93 19.95 -36.90 18.61
CA ALA A 93 20.76 -38.08 18.90
C ALA A 93 21.47 -38.63 17.64
N ARG A 94 20.81 -38.60 16.48
CA ARG A 94 21.44 -38.93 15.18
C ARG A 94 22.52 -37.92 14.82
N PHE A 95 22.20 -36.63 14.94
CA PHE A 95 23.15 -35.53 14.73
C PHE A 95 24.38 -35.69 15.64
N ASP A 96 24.20 -36.03 16.91
CA ASP A 96 25.28 -36.18 17.88
C ASP A 96 26.28 -37.31 17.57
N ARG A 97 25.88 -38.28 16.73
CA ARG A 97 26.73 -39.39 16.30
C ARG A 97 27.60 -39.07 15.08
N LEU A 98 27.27 -38.02 14.34
CA LEU A 98 28.07 -37.56 13.22
C LEU A 98 29.48 -37.21 13.71
N SER A 99 30.48 -37.43 12.85
CA SER A 99 31.83 -36.96 13.13
C SER A 99 31.86 -35.43 13.32
N PRO A 100 32.85 -34.87 14.01
CA PRO A 100 32.95 -33.42 14.18
C PRO A 100 32.94 -32.65 12.84
N GLU A 101 33.51 -33.23 11.78
CA GLU A 101 33.52 -32.64 10.44
C GLU A 101 32.13 -32.63 9.79
N GLU A 102 31.42 -33.77 9.83
CA GLU A 102 30.05 -33.88 9.30
C GLU A 102 29.07 -32.99 10.06
N LYS A 103 29.21 -32.87 11.39
CA LYS A 103 28.42 -31.93 12.20
C LYS A 103 28.62 -30.50 11.73
N ARG A 104 29.88 -30.07 11.57
CA ARG A 104 30.22 -28.72 11.11
C ARG A 104 29.66 -28.45 9.71
N LEU A 105 29.77 -29.42 8.81
CA LEU A 105 29.24 -29.32 7.45
C LEU A 105 27.72 -29.17 7.44
N LEU A 106 27.01 -30.04 8.18
CA LEU A 106 25.55 -30.00 8.25
C LEU A 106 25.03 -28.73 8.95
N GLN A 107 25.76 -28.24 9.97
CA GLN A 107 25.48 -26.96 10.60
C GLN A 107 25.69 -25.79 9.62
N ALA A 108 26.77 -25.77 8.84
CA ALA A 108 27.01 -24.74 7.84
C ALA A 108 25.89 -24.74 6.77
N ALA A 109 25.49 -25.92 6.29
CA ALA A 109 24.36 -26.08 5.39
C ALA A 109 23.05 -25.52 5.99
N SER A 110 22.80 -25.76 7.29
CA SER A 110 21.58 -25.28 7.97
C SER A 110 21.50 -23.76 8.08
N VAL A 111 22.64 -23.07 8.05
CA VAL A 111 22.71 -21.59 8.04
C VAL A 111 22.41 -21.01 6.67
N ILE A 112 22.73 -21.73 5.58
CA ILE A 112 22.39 -21.33 4.21
C ILE A 112 20.88 -21.39 3.97
N GLY A 113 20.23 -22.46 4.45
CA GLY A 113 18.78 -22.64 4.39
C GLY A 113 18.37 -23.98 3.79
N GLU A 114 17.20 -23.99 3.14
CA GLU A 114 16.59 -25.19 2.52
C GLU A 114 17.24 -25.53 1.17
N ASP A 115 17.50 -24.51 0.35
CA ASP A 115 18.25 -24.63 -0.91
C ASP A 115 19.72 -24.31 -0.65
N ILE A 116 20.60 -25.30 -0.84
CA ILE A 116 22.02 -25.22 -0.49
C ILE A 116 22.87 -25.33 -1.77
N PRO A 117 23.21 -24.22 -2.42
CA PRO A 117 24.14 -24.23 -3.55
C PRO A 117 25.51 -24.75 -3.11
N PHE A 118 26.05 -25.73 -3.84
CA PHE A 118 27.35 -26.33 -3.54
C PHE A 118 28.46 -25.29 -3.49
N THR A 119 28.45 -24.31 -4.41
CA THR A 119 29.43 -23.22 -4.50
C THR A 119 29.43 -22.30 -3.27
N LEU A 120 28.26 -22.13 -2.64
CA LEU A 120 28.13 -21.35 -1.42
C LEU A 120 28.58 -22.16 -0.21
N LEU A 121 28.15 -23.42 -0.13
CA LEU A 121 28.55 -24.35 0.92
C LEU A 121 30.07 -24.55 0.94
N SER A 122 30.69 -24.71 -0.24
CA SER A 122 32.14 -24.87 -0.38
C SER A 122 32.92 -23.64 0.08
N THR A 123 32.30 -22.47 0.07
CA THR A 123 32.94 -21.24 0.55
C THR A 123 32.91 -21.13 2.07
N ILE A 124 31.90 -21.69 2.74
CA ILE A 124 31.70 -21.51 4.19
C ILE A 124 32.01 -22.75 5.03
N ALA A 125 32.16 -23.92 4.41
CA ALA A 125 32.36 -25.19 5.13
C ALA A 125 33.74 -25.32 5.79
N GLU A 126 34.70 -24.44 5.47
CA GLU A 126 36.09 -24.48 5.97
C GLU A 126 36.79 -25.84 5.70
N LEU A 127 36.42 -26.51 4.60
CA LEU A 127 36.95 -27.81 4.16
C LEU A 127 37.57 -27.70 2.76
N SER A 128 38.52 -28.58 2.43
CA SER A 128 38.91 -28.76 1.02
C SER A 128 37.75 -29.31 0.19
N GLU A 129 37.76 -29.11 -1.12
CA GLU A 129 36.68 -29.61 -1.98
C GLU A 129 36.54 -31.14 -1.90
N GLU A 130 37.64 -31.86 -1.73
CA GLU A 130 37.66 -33.32 -1.63
C GLU A 130 37.09 -33.83 -0.29
N GLU A 131 37.37 -33.14 0.81
CA GLU A 131 36.75 -33.40 2.12
C GLU A 131 35.25 -33.06 2.11
N LEU A 132 34.89 -31.94 1.49
CA LEU A 132 33.49 -31.52 1.36
C LEU A 132 32.67 -32.56 0.59
N ARG A 133 33.16 -33.02 -0.58
CA ARG A 133 32.47 -34.03 -1.37
C ARG A 133 32.32 -35.35 -0.62
N ARG A 134 33.37 -35.81 0.08
CA ARG A 134 33.29 -37.00 0.93
C ARG A 134 32.27 -36.83 2.05
N GLY A 135 32.27 -35.70 2.74
CA GLY A 135 31.30 -35.38 3.78
C GLY A 135 29.86 -35.33 3.27
N LEU A 136 29.62 -34.76 2.08
CA LEU A 136 28.30 -34.74 1.45
C LEU A 136 27.81 -36.15 1.08
N VAL A 137 28.69 -37.00 0.55
CA VAL A 137 28.36 -38.42 0.28
C VAL A 137 27.98 -39.14 1.57
N HIS A 138 28.71 -38.92 2.67
CA HIS A 138 28.37 -39.52 3.95
C HIS A 138 27.05 -38.98 4.53
N LEU A 139 26.82 -37.66 4.47
CA LEU A 139 25.58 -37.04 4.94
C LEU A 139 24.37 -37.48 4.10
N GLN A 140 24.57 -37.77 2.82
CA GLN A 140 23.54 -38.35 1.95
C GLN A 140 23.28 -39.82 2.27
N ALA A 141 24.32 -40.61 2.50
CA ALA A 141 24.19 -42.00 2.94
C ALA A 141 23.52 -42.11 4.33
N ALA A 142 23.76 -41.13 5.19
CA ALA A 142 23.09 -40.97 6.47
C ALA A 142 21.72 -40.25 6.35
N GLU A 143 21.21 -40.05 5.14
CA GLU A 143 19.88 -39.50 4.85
C GLU A 143 19.60 -38.10 5.46
N PHE A 144 20.64 -37.28 5.70
CA PHE A 144 20.47 -35.89 6.18
C PHE A 144 20.24 -34.90 5.02
N LEU A 145 21.00 -35.05 3.93
CA LEU A 145 20.98 -34.18 2.76
C LEU A 145 20.78 -34.99 1.47
N TYR A 146 20.19 -34.37 0.45
CA TYR A 146 19.98 -34.97 -0.87
C TYR A 146 20.34 -33.98 -1.96
N GLU A 147 20.80 -34.48 -3.10
CA GLU A 147 20.95 -33.68 -4.31
C GLU A 147 19.56 -33.33 -4.86
N ALA A 148 19.24 -32.03 -4.85
CA ALA A 148 17.95 -31.51 -5.32
C ALA A 148 18.00 -31.14 -6.80
N LYS A 149 19.15 -30.62 -7.25
CA LYS A 149 19.32 -30.09 -8.60
C LYS A 149 20.77 -30.23 -9.05
N LEU A 150 20.95 -30.63 -10.30
CA LEU A 150 22.28 -30.83 -10.92
C LEU A 150 22.63 -29.71 -11.93
N PHE A 151 21.64 -28.97 -12.44
CA PHE A 151 21.83 -27.95 -13.47
C PHE A 151 20.87 -26.76 -13.24
N PRO A 152 21.30 -25.49 -13.40
CA PRO A 152 22.62 -25.04 -13.86
C PRO A 152 23.74 -25.18 -12.81
N ASP A 153 23.39 -25.25 -11.53
CA ASP A 153 24.31 -25.43 -10.41
C ASP A 153 23.88 -26.62 -9.55
N LEU A 154 24.85 -27.31 -8.94
CA LEU A 154 24.62 -28.39 -8.00
C LEU A 154 24.05 -27.83 -6.68
N GLU A 155 22.85 -28.26 -6.30
CA GLU A 155 22.15 -27.84 -5.08
C GLU A 155 21.78 -29.06 -4.23
N TYR A 156 22.01 -28.93 -2.93
CA TYR A 156 21.57 -29.88 -1.93
C TYR A 156 20.35 -29.34 -1.18
N THR A 157 19.54 -30.23 -0.63
CA THR A 157 18.45 -29.89 0.29
C THR A 157 18.41 -30.85 1.47
N PHE A 158 17.84 -30.41 2.58
CA PHE A 158 17.60 -31.29 3.72
C PHE A 158 16.46 -32.27 3.41
N LYS A 159 16.58 -33.52 3.87
CA LYS A 159 15.48 -34.50 3.77
C LYS A 159 14.17 -33.95 4.33
N HIS A 160 14.29 -33.18 5.42
CA HIS A 160 13.16 -32.60 6.13
C HIS A 160 13.56 -31.29 6.81
N GLY A 161 12.69 -30.29 6.80
CA GLY A 161 12.96 -28.98 7.40
C GLY A 161 13.26 -29.04 8.90
N LEU A 162 12.72 -30.03 9.62
CA LEU A 162 13.03 -30.25 11.04
C LEU A 162 14.49 -30.65 11.27
N THR A 163 15.10 -31.38 10.34
CA THR A 163 16.53 -31.71 10.37
C THR A 163 17.38 -30.45 10.28
N CYS A 164 17.03 -29.53 9.37
CA CYS A 164 17.65 -28.21 9.28
C CYS A 164 17.49 -27.41 10.59
N GLN A 165 16.30 -27.40 11.18
CA GLN A 165 16.04 -26.70 12.44
C GLN A 165 16.84 -27.26 13.62
N VAL A 166 16.98 -28.59 13.73
CA VAL A 166 17.80 -29.22 14.78
C VAL A 166 19.28 -28.91 14.58
N ALA A 167 19.78 -29.02 13.35
CA ALA A 167 21.16 -28.68 13.02
C ALA A 167 21.46 -27.19 13.31
N TYR A 168 20.61 -26.27 12.86
CA TYR A 168 20.74 -24.83 13.15
C TYR A 168 20.59 -24.54 14.65
N GLY A 169 19.64 -25.22 15.30
CA GLY A 169 19.37 -25.16 16.73
C GLY A 169 20.56 -25.55 17.61
N SER A 170 21.40 -26.47 17.14
CA SER A 170 22.61 -26.93 17.84
C SER A 170 23.74 -25.90 17.87
N LEU A 171 23.72 -24.89 17.00
CA LEU A 171 24.75 -23.87 16.94
C LEU A 171 24.64 -22.87 18.10
N VAL A 172 25.76 -22.60 18.77
CA VAL A 172 25.89 -21.47 19.71
C VAL A 172 25.84 -20.13 18.97
N GLN A 173 25.44 -19.07 19.67
CA GLN A 173 25.19 -17.75 19.08
C GLN A 173 26.39 -17.21 18.28
N ASP A 174 27.61 -17.29 18.81
CA ASP A 174 28.81 -16.79 18.12
C ASP A 174 29.10 -17.53 16.81
N ARG A 175 28.87 -18.85 16.77
CA ARG A 175 29.06 -19.64 15.56
C ARG A 175 27.96 -19.38 14.53
N ARG A 176 26.70 -19.17 14.96
CA ARG A 176 25.63 -18.74 14.05
C ARG A 176 25.99 -17.41 13.38
N ARG A 177 26.44 -16.46 14.18
CA ARG A 177 26.86 -15.14 13.70
C ARG A 177 27.99 -15.23 12.68
N SER A 178 29.04 -15.98 12.97
CA SER A 178 30.18 -16.13 12.05
C SER A 178 29.82 -16.87 10.76
N LEU A 179 29.00 -17.93 10.84
CA LEU A 179 28.53 -18.62 9.64
C LEU A 179 27.63 -17.72 8.78
N HIS A 180 26.73 -16.94 9.37
CA HIS A 180 25.93 -15.97 8.63
C HIS A 180 26.80 -14.91 7.96
N ALA A 181 27.85 -14.42 8.63
CA ALA A 181 28.80 -13.50 8.03
C ALA A 181 29.55 -14.13 6.84
N ALA A 182 30.00 -15.38 6.98
CA ALA A 182 30.65 -16.12 5.91
C ALA A 182 29.72 -16.35 4.70
N VAL A 183 28.42 -16.57 4.95
CA VAL A 183 27.41 -16.69 3.88
C VAL A 183 27.29 -15.38 3.09
N VAL A 184 27.31 -14.22 3.77
CA VAL A 184 27.30 -12.92 3.08
C VAL A 184 28.51 -12.77 2.17
N GLU A 185 29.71 -13.04 2.68
CA GLU A 185 30.95 -12.98 1.89
C GLU A 185 30.93 -13.97 0.70
N GLY A 186 30.41 -15.17 0.93
CA GLY A 186 30.22 -16.18 -0.12
C GLY A 186 29.27 -15.71 -1.22
N ILE A 187 28.12 -15.12 -0.86
CA ILE A 187 27.18 -14.57 -1.83
C ILE A 187 27.82 -13.40 -2.60
N GLU A 188 28.50 -12.48 -1.91
CA GLU A 188 29.19 -11.34 -2.53
C GLU A 188 30.23 -11.77 -3.57
N ARG A 189 30.97 -12.86 -3.27
CA ARG A 189 31.98 -13.42 -4.15
C ARG A 189 31.37 -14.15 -5.35
N VAL A 190 30.44 -15.06 -5.09
CA VAL A 190 29.86 -15.95 -6.12
C VAL A 190 28.93 -15.19 -7.07
N TYR A 191 28.20 -14.20 -6.56
CA TYR A 191 27.18 -13.45 -7.31
C TYR A 191 27.55 -11.97 -7.51
N SER A 192 28.84 -11.63 -7.55
CA SER A 192 29.33 -10.24 -7.67
C SER A 192 28.66 -9.42 -8.79
N GLY A 193 28.32 -10.03 -9.93
CA GLY A 193 27.59 -9.39 -11.04
C GLY A 193 26.06 -9.39 -10.94
N ARG A 194 25.47 -10.03 -9.92
CA ARG A 194 24.02 -10.25 -9.76
C ARG A 194 23.55 -10.08 -8.30
N LEU A 195 24.23 -9.28 -7.49
CA LEU A 195 23.89 -9.10 -6.06
C LEU A 195 22.46 -8.61 -5.83
N THR A 196 21.91 -7.81 -6.75
CA THR A 196 20.53 -7.34 -6.68
C THR A 196 19.50 -8.49 -6.69
N GLU A 197 19.84 -9.63 -7.31
CA GLU A 197 18.99 -10.83 -7.29
C GLU A 197 19.00 -11.50 -5.91
N GLN A 198 20.09 -11.35 -5.15
CA GLN A 198 20.32 -12.00 -3.86
C GLN A 198 20.11 -11.07 -2.65
N VAL A 199 19.64 -9.84 -2.87
CA VAL A 199 19.63 -8.79 -1.84
C VAL A 199 18.80 -9.13 -0.60
N GLU A 200 17.71 -9.89 -0.77
CA GLU A 200 16.88 -10.36 0.34
C GLU A 200 17.62 -11.37 1.23
N ARG A 201 18.41 -12.28 0.62
CA ARG A 201 19.26 -13.23 1.35
C ARG A 201 20.43 -12.53 2.01
N LEU A 202 21.06 -11.58 1.32
CA LEU A 202 22.12 -10.75 1.87
C LEU A 202 21.62 -9.94 3.08
N ALA A 203 20.43 -9.34 3.01
CA ALA A 203 19.81 -8.63 4.12
C ALA A 203 19.60 -9.56 5.32
N HIS A 204 19.00 -10.73 5.09
CA HIS A 204 18.76 -11.73 6.14
C HIS A 204 20.05 -12.18 6.84
N HIS A 205 21.06 -12.61 6.06
CA HIS A 205 22.30 -13.12 6.62
C HIS A 205 23.18 -12.01 7.21
N ALA A 206 23.23 -10.81 6.61
CA ALA A 206 23.98 -9.70 7.20
C ALA A 206 23.39 -9.26 8.54
N PHE A 207 22.06 -9.24 8.67
CA PHE A 207 21.39 -8.94 9.93
C PHE A 207 21.67 -10.01 10.99
N ARG A 208 21.52 -11.30 10.65
CA ARG A 208 21.79 -12.41 11.58
C ARG A 208 23.28 -12.58 11.92
N GLY A 209 24.16 -12.19 11.00
CA GLY A 209 25.60 -12.16 11.16
C GLY A 209 26.12 -10.92 11.89
N GLU A 210 25.24 -10.02 12.32
CA GLU A 210 25.59 -8.75 12.99
C GLU A 210 26.60 -7.90 12.19
N LEU A 211 26.58 -8.03 10.85
CA LEU A 211 27.40 -7.25 9.94
C LEU A 211 26.74 -5.89 9.72
N TRP A 212 26.65 -5.07 10.78
CA TRP A 212 25.77 -3.89 10.84
C TRP A 212 25.96 -2.92 9.66
N ASP A 213 27.20 -2.66 9.24
CA ASP A 213 27.50 -1.79 8.10
C ASP A 213 26.92 -2.32 6.79
N LYS A 214 26.98 -3.64 6.56
CA LYS A 214 26.40 -4.30 5.38
C LYS A 214 24.89 -4.49 5.53
N ALA A 215 24.42 -4.84 6.72
CA ALA A 215 23.02 -5.13 7.02
C ALA A 215 22.14 -3.91 6.73
N VAL A 216 22.55 -2.71 7.14
CA VAL A 216 21.76 -1.50 6.86
C VAL A 216 21.64 -1.23 5.35
N VAL A 217 22.69 -1.50 4.58
CA VAL A 217 22.72 -1.33 3.11
C VAL A 217 21.80 -2.35 2.45
N TYR A 218 21.95 -3.63 2.77
CA TYR A 218 21.17 -4.69 2.14
C TYR A 218 19.70 -4.65 2.56
N CYS A 219 19.38 -4.35 3.82
CA CYS A 219 18.00 -4.14 4.24
C CYS A 219 17.35 -2.96 3.49
N ARG A 220 18.05 -1.82 3.33
CA ARG A 220 17.52 -0.70 2.54
C ARG A 220 17.25 -1.10 1.08
N GLN A 221 18.17 -1.82 0.45
CA GLN A 221 18.03 -2.26 -0.94
C GLN A 221 16.91 -3.29 -1.10
N ALA A 222 16.79 -4.27 -0.19
CA ALA A 222 15.70 -5.23 -0.17
C ALA A 222 14.35 -4.53 0.04
N GLY A 223 14.28 -3.55 0.94
CA GLY A 223 13.10 -2.71 1.14
C GLY A 223 12.67 -1.97 -0.13
N LYS A 224 13.63 -1.37 -0.85
CA LYS A 224 13.37 -0.72 -2.15
C LYS A 224 12.90 -1.70 -3.22
N LYS A 225 13.53 -2.88 -3.31
CA LYS A 225 13.15 -3.94 -4.26
C LYS A 225 11.74 -4.46 -3.99
N ALA A 226 11.40 -4.70 -2.73
CA ALA A 226 10.05 -5.10 -2.32
C ALA A 226 9.02 -4.00 -2.62
N ALA A 227 9.32 -2.73 -2.30
CA ALA A 227 8.45 -1.60 -2.60
C ALA A 227 8.20 -1.44 -4.11
N ALA A 228 9.24 -1.60 -4.94
CA ALA A 228 9.13 -1.53 -6.40
C ALA A 228 8.23 -2.64 -6.99
N ARG A 229 8.08 -3.78 -6.29
CA ARG A 229 7.17 -4.88 -6.65
C ARG A 229 5.82 -4.80 -5.92
N SER A 230 5.54 -3.69 -5.23
CA SER A 230 4.33 -3.49 -4.42
C SER A 230 4.15 -4.50 -3.27
N ALA A 231 5.21 -5.20 -2.86
CA ALA A 231 5.26 -6.05 -1.66
C ALA A 231 5.43 -5.18 -0.41
N ASN A 232 4.45 -4.32 -0.14
CA ASN A 232 4.57 -3.22 0.83
C ASN A 232 4.83 -3.70 2.27
N ARG A 233 4.26 -4.85 2.70
CA ARG A 233 4.52 -5.40 4.04
C ARG A 233 5.97 -5.84 4.22
N GLU A 234 6.52 -6.52 3.21
CA GLU A 234 7.92 -6.93 3.19
C GLU A 234 8.85 -5.70 3.15
N ALA A 235 8.51 -4.70 2.33
CA ALA A 235 9.25 -3.45 2.27
C ALA A 235 9.33 -2.77 3.64
N VAL A 236 8.21 -2.65 4.35
CA VAL A 236 8.16 -2.12 5.72
C VAL A 236 9.07 -2.91 6.65
N THR A 237 8.99 -4.25 6.63
CA THR A 237 9.83 -5.11 7.48
C THR A 237 11.32 -4.85 7.23
N TYR A 238 11.76 -4.76 5.98
CA TYR A 238 13.16 -4.49 5.66
C TYR A 238 13.61 -3.09 6.06
N PHE A 239 12.80 -2.06 5.83
CA PHE A 239 13.13 -0.70 6.25
C PHE A 239 13.17 -0.56 7.78
N GLU A 240 12.27 -1.22 8.51
CA GLU A 240 12.31 -1.29 9.98
C GLU A 240 13.54 -2.02 10.50
N GLN A 241 13.92 -3.13 9.86
CA GLN A 241 15.18 -3.81 10.16
C GLN A 241 16.36 -2.87 9.95
N ALA A 242 16.42 -2.12 8.84
CA ALA A 242 17.47 -1.14 8.60
C ALA A 242 17.49 -0.04 9.68
N LEU A 243 16.32 0.47 10.09
CA LEU A 243 16.20 1.44 11.20
C LEU A 243 16.64 0.84 12.55
N GLY A 244 16.38 -0.44 12.79
CA GLY A 244 16.87 -1.18 13.95
C GLY A 244 18.39 -1.31 13.96
N VAL A 245 18.99 -1.65 12.81
CA VAL A 245 20.45 -1.77 12.63
C VAL A 245 21.16 -0.46 12.93
N LEU A 246 20.58 0.69 12.61
CA LEU A 246 21.19 2.00 12.91
C LEU A 246 21.53 2.18 14.40
N LYS A 247 20.81 1.52 15.32
CA LYS A 247 21.09 1.58 16.76
C LYS A 247 22.40 0.90 17.16
N HIS A 248 22.94 0.05 16.31
CA HIS A 248 24.20 -0.68 16.52
C HIS A 248 25.39 -0.01 15.85
N LEU A 249 25.16 1.01 15.02
CA LEU A 249 26.22 1.75 14.32
C LEU A 249 26.63 3.00 15.12
N PRO A 250 27.88 3.48 14.95
CA PRO A 250 28.31 4.72 15.58
C PRO A 250 27.40 5.89 15.21
N LEU A 251 26.99 6.67 16.21
CA LEU A 251 26.22 7.88 15.98
C LEU A 251 27.10 8.95 15.32
N ASN A 252 26.87 9.22 14.04
CA ASN A 252 27.60 10.20 13.28
C ASN A 252 26.73 10.77 12.17
N ARG A 253 27.25 11.76 11.43
CA ARG A 253 26.51 12.44 10.38
C ARG A 253 25.96 11.47 9.32
N VAL A 254 26.70 10.42 8.98
CA VAL A 254 26.29 9.43 7.95
C VAL A 254 25.12 8.57 8.44
N THR A 255 25.18 8.05 9.67
CA THR A 255 24.11 7.19 10.22
C THR A 255 22.83 7.97 10.52
N LEU A 256 22.94 9.20 11.01
CA LEU A 256 21.82 10.13 11.16
C LEU A 256 21.16 10.44 9.81
N THR A 257 21.97 10.74 8.79
CA THR A 257 21.50 11.01 7.42
C THR A 257 20.72 9.82 6.86
N LEU A 258 21.25 8.61 7.04
CA LEU A 258 20.60 7.38 6.62
C LEU A 258 19.28 7.13 7.38
N GLY A 259 19.22 7.51 8.66
CA GLY A 259 18.00 7.45 9.47
C GLY A 259 16.87 8.34 8.95
N VAL A 260 17.19 9.51 8.39
CA VAL A 260 16.22 10.37 7.71
C VAL A 260 15.78 9.73 6.40
N ASP A 261 16.73 9.30 5.57
CA ASP A 261 16.45 8.73 4.24
C ASP A 261 15.57 7.47 4.32
N LEU A 262 15.85 6.57 5.27
CA LEU A 262 15.06 5.34 5.48
C LEU A 262 13.60 5.65 5.85
N ARG A 263 13.35 6.68 6.67
CA ARG A 263 12.00 7.08 7.06
C ARG A 263 11.22 7.67 5.87
N LEU A 264 11.89 8.46 5.03
CA LEU A 264 11.30 8.97 3.79
C LEU A 264 10.99 7.84 2.79
N GLU A 265 11.87 6.84 2.69
CA GLU A 265 11.70 5.68 1.79
C GLU A 265 10.67 4.66 2.29
N LEU A 266 10.47 4.55 3.61
CA LEU A 266 9.46 3.71 4.23
C LEU A 266 8.03 4.24 4.01
N ARG A 267 7.87 5.57 3.97
CA ARG A 267 6.56 6.25 3.94
C ARG A 267 5.62 5.77 2.81
N PRO A 268 6.04 5.62 1.54
CA PRO A 268 5.13 5.17 0.47
C PRO A 268 4.49 3.80 0.75
N SER A 269 5.25 2.89 1.39
CA SER A 269 4.76 1.55 1.74
C SER A 269 3.73 1.62 2.86
N LEU A 270 3.99 2.42 3.91
CA LEU A 270 3.02 2.65 5.00
C LEU A 270 1.73 3.32 4.50
N LEU A 271 1.85 4.27 3.58
CA LEU A 271 0.70 4.93 2.95
C LEU A 271 -0.19 3.91 2.23
N THR A 272 0.42 2.96 1.52
CA THR A 272 -0.33 1.91 0.79
C THR A 272 -1.00 0.92 1.75
N LEU A 273 -0.39 0.65 2.89
CA LEU A 273 -0.96 -0.22 3.94
C LEU A 273 -2.00 0.48 4.82
N GLY A 274 -2.14 1.80 4.70
CA GLY A 274 -3.08 2.60 5.51
C GLY A 274 -2.62 2.82 6.96
N GLU A 275 -1.32 2.69 7.24
CA GLU A 275 -0.76 2.79 8.60
C GLU A 275 -0.45 4.26 8.96
N GLN A 276 -1.53 5.05 9.12
CA GLN A 276 -1.51 6.51 9.25
C GLN A 276 -0.69 7.03 10.44
N GLU A 277 -0.91 6.48 11.63
CA GLU A 277 -0.24 6.93 12.86
C GLU A 277 1.29 6.81 12.74
N ARG A 278 1.75 5.71 12.14
CA ARG A 278 3.16 5.44 11.93
C ARG A 278 3.81 6.39 10.93
N ILE A 279 3.07 6.86 9.92
CA ILE A 279 3.59 7.84 8.95
C ILE A 279 3.95 9.14 9.66
N VAL A 280 3.06 9.64 10.53
CA VAL A 280 3.30 10.88 11.29
C VAL A 280 4.50 10.71 12.21
N GLU A 281 4.57 9.59 12.94
CA GLU A 281 5.70 9.30 13.84
C GLU A 281 7.04 9.31 13.08
N HIS A 282 7.13 8.60 11.96
CA HIS A 282 8.35 8.54 11.17
C HIS A 282 8.70 9.90 10.53
N LEU A 283 7.73 10.68 10.07
CA LEU A 283 8.00 12.02 9.53
C LEU A 283 8.49 12.98 10.62
N SER A 284 7.90 12.98 11.81
CA SER A 284 8.35 13.81 12.93
C SER A 284 9.75 13.44 13.41
N GLN A 285 10.07 12.14 13.48
CA GLN A 285 11.42 11.70 13.79
C GLN A 285 12.42 12.10 12.69
N ALA A 286 12.03 12.02 11.42
CA ALA A 286 12.86 12.43 10.30
C ALA A 286 13.13 13.95 10.30
N GLU A 287 12.13 14.77 10.65
CA GLU A 287 12.28 16.22 10.80
C GLU A 287 13.30 16.54 11.89
N SER A 288 13.13 15.98 13.09
CA SER A 288 14.04 16.20 14.22
C SER A 288 15.49 15.81 13.90
N LEU A 289 15.70 14.66 13.24
CA LEU A 289 17.04 14.23 12.82
C LEU A 289 17.63 15.13 11.74
N ALA A 290 16.81 15.62 10.80
CA ALA A 290 17.27 16.53 9.75
C ALA A 290 17.63 17.92 10.32
N GLU A 291 16.90 18.38 11.34
CA GLU A 291 17.20 19.59 12.11
C GLU A 291 18.50 19.47 12.90
N GLU A 292 18.72 18.34 13.61
CA GLU A 292 19.98 18.05 14.30
C GLU A 292 21.18 18.06 13.34
N LEU A 293 21.00 17.54 12.12
CA LEU A 293 22.01 17.53 11.07
C LEU A 293 22.29 18.91 10.44
N GLY A 294 21.40 19.89 10.66
CA GLY A 294 21.38 21.16 9.93
C GLY A 294 21.19 20.99 8.42
N ASP A 295 20.63 19.86 7.97
CA ASP A 295 20.46 19.55 6.55
C ASP A 295 19.15 20.16 6.03
N LYS A 296 19.23 21.43 5.61
CA LYS A 296 18.09 22.17 5.06
C LYS A 296 17.37 21.40 3.94
N ARG A 297 18.10 20.71 3.06
CA ARG A 297 17.49 19.99 1.95
C ARG A 297 16.59 18.86 2.46
N ARG A 298 17.07 18.07 3.42
CA ARG A 298 16.29 16.99 4.05
C ARG A 298 15.11 17.51 4.86
N ILE A 299 15.29 18.62 5.59
CA ILE A 299 14.18 19.31 6.26
C ILE A 299 13.09 19.66 5.24
N GLY A 300 13.47 20.27 4.11
CA GLY A 300 12.52 20.60 3.03
C GLY A 300 11.80 19.38 2.46
N CYS A 301 12.50 18.26 2.23
CA CYS A 301 11.89 17.00 1.77
C CYS A 301 10.87 16.44 2.78
N VAL A 302 11.23 16.39 4.07
CA VAL A 302 10.34 15.90 5.14
C VAL A 302 9.09 16.77 5.22
N LEU A 303 9.25 18.09 5.21
CA LEU A 303 8.13 19.04 5.28
C LEU A 303 7.20 18.95 4.08
N ALA A 304 7.75 18.74 2.87
CA ALA A 304 6.94 18.51 1.68
C ALA A 304 6.12 17.22 1.79
N ASP A 305 6.70 16.14 2.33
CA ASP A 305 6.00 14.88 2.56
C ASP A 305 4.95 14.98 3.68
N MET A 306 5.21 15.75 4.74
CA MET A 306 4.22 16.07 5.78
C MET A 306 3.02 16.84 5.21
N SER A 307 3.28 17.86 4.39
CA SER A 307 2.23 18.61 3.70
C SER A 307 1.38 17.70 2.81
N ALA A 308 2.04 16.81 2.04
CA ALA A 308 1.36 15.83 1.21
C ALA A 308 0.49 14.86 2.02
N TYR A 309 0.98 14.39 3.17
CA TYR A 309 0.24 13.49 4.06
C TYR A 309 -1.03 14.16 4.60
N PHE A 310 -0.90 15.31 5.27
CA PHE A 310 -2.06 16.01 5.85
C PHE A 310 -3.10 16.37 4.78
N SER A 311 -2.65 16.80 3.60
CA SER A 311 -3.54 17.12 2.50
C SER A 311 -4.27 15.90 1.91
N ARG A 312 -3.71 14.69 2.01
CA ARG A 312 -4.40 13.45 1.59
C ARG A 312 -5.48 13.02 2.58
N GLU A 313 -5.25 13.27 3.87
CA GLU A 313 -6.22 13.04 4.94
C GLU A 313 -7.37 14.07 4.95
N GLY A 314 -7.23 15.16 4.18
CA GLY A 314 -8.14 16.29 4.16
C GLY A 314 -7.94 17.22 5.36
N GLU A 315 -6.76 17.20 5.98
CA GLU A 315 -6.36 18.12 7.04
C GLU A 315 -5.50 19.26 6.46
N ASP A 316 -5.97 19.88 5.38
CA ASP A 316 -5.19 20.87 4.61
C ASP A 316 -4.71 22.04 5.49
N TYR A 317 -5.47 22.43 6.53
CA TYR A 317 -5.05 23.47 7.47
C TYR A 317 -3.76 23.14 8.24
N ARG A 318 -3.44 21.85 8.47
CA ARG A 318 -2.17 21.43 9.07
C ARG A 318 -1.04 21.35 8.04
N ALA A 319 -1.39 21.22 6.77
CA ALA A 319 -0.46 21.07 5.67
C ALA A 319 0.17 22.41 5.20
N VAL A 320 -0.45 23.55 5.53
CA VAL A 320 0.00 24.89 5.13
C VAL A 320 1.42 25.18 5.61
N SER A 321 1.64 25.13 6.92
CA SER A 321 2.94 25.52 7.50
C SER A 321 4.11 24.64 7.01
N PRO A 322 4.00 23.30 6.97
CA PRO A 322 5.03 22.46 6.35
C PRO A 322 5.22 22.76 4.85
N GLY A 323 4.15 22.99 4.10
CA GLY A 323 4.22 23.29 2.66
C GLY A 323 4.91 24.63 2.36
N GLU A 324 4.57 25.69 3.10
CA GLU A 324 5.22 27.01 2.99
C GLU A 324 6.70 26.94 3.37
N ARG A 325 7.04 26.28 4.49
CA ARG A 325 8.43 26.08 4.91
C ARG A 325 9.23 25.27 3.89
N ALA A 326 8.66 24.19 3.34
CA ALA A 326 9.30 23.39 2.31
C ALA A 326 9.59 24.22 1.05
N LEU A 327 8.63 25.02 0.59
CA LEU A 327 8.81 25.90 -0.57
C LEU A 327 9.87 26.98 -0.33
N ALA A 328 9.89 27.57 0.87
CA ALA A 328 10.88 28.56 1.24
C ALA A 328 12.30 27.97 1.22
N ILE A 329 12.49 26.81 1.84
CA ILE A 329 13.77 26.07 1.83
C ILE A 329 14.19 25.71 0.40
N ALA A 330 13.27 25.18 -0.41
CA ALA A 330 13.56 24.79 -1.78
C ALA A 330 13.99 25.99 -2.63
N THR A 331 13.35 27.14 -2.40
CA THR A 331 13.70 28.41 -3.05
C THR A 331 15.08 28.89 -2.60
N GLU A 332 15.36 28.88 -1.30
CA GLU A 332 16.66 29.29 -0.73
C GLU A 332 17.82 28.44 -1.28
N LEU A 333 17.63 27.12 -1.38
CA LEU A 333 18.65 26.19 -1.85
C LEU A 333 18.81 26.17 -3.38
N GLY A 334 17.87 26.76 -4.12
CA GLY A 334 17.83 26.60 -5.59
C GLY A 334 17.58 25.14 -6.03
N ASP A 335 17.03 24.27 -5.17
CA ASP A 335 16.76 22.88 -5.50
C ASP A 335 15.50 22.79 -6.37
N PHE A 336 15.72 22.69 -7.69
CA PHE A 336 14.66 22.65 -8.68
C PHE A 336 13.62 21.54 -8.43
N GLY A 337 14.07 20.31 -8.14
CA GLY A 337 13.16 19.18 -7.95
C GLY A 337 12.29 19.36 -6.72
N LEU A 338 12.89 19.81 -5.62
CA LEU A 338 12.15 20.11 -4.40
C LEU A 338 11.21 21.31 -4.56
N GLN A 339 11.56 22.33 -5.35
CA GLN A 339 10.67 23.45 -5.65
C GLN A 339 9.42 22.99 -6.38
N VAL A 340 9.56 22.16 -7.42
CA VAL A 340 8.43 21.59 -8.17
C VAL A 340 7.55 20.75 -7.24
N ILE A 341 8.14 19.93 -6.36
CA ILE A 341 7.40 19.17 -5.34
C ILE A 341 6.64 20.09 -4.39
N ALA A 342 7.30 21.06 -3.79
CA ALA A 342 6.69 21.95 -2.81
C ALA A 342 5.55 22.80 -3.41
N LEU A 343 5.70 23.26 -4.66
CA LEU A 343 4.64 23.97 -5.38
C LEU A 343 3.41 23.09 -5.64
N ASP A 344 3.58 21.83 -6.10
CA ASP A 344 2.45 20.88 -6.26
C ASP A 344 1.75 20.63 -4.91
N ARG A 345 2.51 20.39 -3.83
CA ARG A 345 1.92 20.09 -2.53
C ARG A 345 1.16 21.29 -1.98
N LEU A 346 1.76 22.47 -1.99
CA LEU A 346 1.16 23.66 -1.41
C LEU A 346 -0.04 24.17 -2.23
N SER A 347 -0.01 24.06 -3.56
CA SER A 347 -1.18 24.40 -4.40
C SER A 347 -2.38 23.50 -4.10
N ARG A 348 -2.17 22.19 -3.88
CA ARG A 348 -3.22 21.26 -3.44
C ARG A 348 -3.83 21.64 -2.09
N VAL A 349 -2.99 22.11 -1.17
CA VAL A 349 -3.42 22.55 0.16
C VAL A 349 -4.33 23.77 0.07
N TYR A 350 -3.91 24.81 -0.66
CA TYR A 350 -4.76 26.01 -0.81
C TYR A 350 -6.05 25.70 -1.58
N MET A 351 -6.01 24.81 -2.57
CA MET A 351 -7.22 24.34 -3.24
C MET A 351 -8.20 23.68 -2.25
N GLY A 352 -7.71 22.79 -1.37
CA GLY A 352 -8.55 22.13 -0.35
C GLY A 352 -9.15 23.08 0.68
N LEU A 353 -8.44 24.18 1.01
CA LEU A 353 -8.93 25.24 1.88
C LEU A 353 -9.91 26.22 1.20
N GLY A 354 -10.09 26.13 -0.12
CA GLY A 354 -10.88 27.08 -0.91
C GLY A 354 -10.13 28.36 -1.29
N GLU A 355 -8.83 28.45 -1.03
CA GLU A 355 -7.97 29.57 -1.44
C GLU A 355 -7.54 29.43 -2.92
N TYR A 356 -8.52 29.29 -3.82
CA TYR A 356 -8.34 28.94 -5.22
C TYR A 356 -7.36 29.88 -5.97
N ARG A 357 -7.44 31.18 -5.73
CA ARG A 357 -6.54 32.16 -6.38
C ARG A 357 -5.07 31.96 -6.00
N ARG A 358 -4.78 31.61 -4.74
CA ARG A 358 -3.40 31.28 -4.31
C ARG A 358 -2.94 29.96 -4.90
N ALA A 359 -3.83 28.96 -4.97
CA ALA A 359 -3.53 27.70 -5.62
C ALA A 359 -3.15 27.90 -7.11
N ILE A 360 -3.93 28.71 -7.84
CA ILE A 360 -3.65 29.07 -9.25
C ILE A 360 -2.28 29.73 -9.38
N ALA A 361 -1.98 30.76 -8.59
CA ALA A 361 -0.71 31.47 -8.66
C ALA A 361 0.51 30.54 -8.43
N LEU A 362 0.39 29.57 -7.52
CA LEU A 362 1.45 28.57 -7.31
C LEU A 362 1.57 27.59 -8.49
N CYS A 363 0.46 27.18 -9.10
CA CYS A 363 0.47 26.31 -10.27
C CYS A 363 1.06 27.01 -11.50
N GLU A 364 0.77 28.29 -11.69
CA GLU A 364 1.36 29.12 -12.74
C GLU A 364 2.87 29.24 -12.55
N ARG A 365 3.32 29.55 -11.32
CA ARG A 365 4.76 29.55 -10.99
C ARG A 365 5.41 28.19 -11.27
N SER A 366 4.74 27.09 -10.95
CA SER A 366 5.24 25.74 -11.25
C SER A 366 5.27 25.45 -12.75
N THR A 367 4.31 25.96 -13.51
CA THR A 367 4.23 25.77 -14.96
C THR A 367 5.36 26.53 -15.65
N SER A 368 5.58 27.80 -15.28
CA SER A 368 6.71 28.60 -15.76
C SER A 368 8.06 27.97 -15.40
N LEU A 369 8.18 27.36 -14.22
CA LEU A 369 9.41 26.66 -13.81
C LEU A 369 9.69 25.42 -14.69
N LEU A 370 8.64 24.79 -15.24
CA LEU A 370 8.73 23.61 -16.09
C LEU A 370 8.87 23.93 -17.59
N GLU A 371 8.77 25.20 -17.99
CA GLU A 371 8.93 25.60 -19.39
C GLU A 371 10.32 25.20 -19.92
N GLY A 372 10.34 24.62 -21.12
CA GLY A 372 11.56 24.10 -21.76
C GLY A 372 12.15 22.84 -21.11
N LYS A 373 11.53 22.26 -20.07
CA LYS A 373 11.94 20.98 -19.48
C LYS A 373 11.29 19.80 -20.23
N PRO A 374 11.92 18.61 -20.21
CA PRO A 374 11.32 17.45 -20.86
C PRO A 374 9.98 17.11 -20.23
N VAL A 375 8.95 16.99 -21.08
CA VAL A 375 7.57 16.87 -20.63
C VAL A 375 7.34 15.65 -19.77
N GLY A 376 8.07 14.55 -19.98
CA GLY A 376 7.94 13.28 -19.25
C GLY A 376 8.67 13.20 -17.90
N GLU A 377 9.33 14.27 -17.45
CA GLU A 377 10.07 14.26 -16.19
C GLU A 377 9.15 14.21 -14.96
N ARG A 378 9.53 13.39 -13.98
CA ARG A 378 8.77 13.19 -12.73
C ARG A 378 9.33 13.97 -11.56
N PHE A 379 10.62 14.30 -11.56
CA PHE A 379 11.31 14.97 -10.43
C PHE A 379 10.99 14.36 -9.05
N GLY A 380 10.88 13.02 -8.96
CA GLY A 380 10.56 12.31 -7.71
C GLY A 380 9.07 12.24 -7.35
N MET A 381 8.18 12.73 -8.21
CA MET A 381 6.72 12.61 -8.05
C MET A 381 6.18 11.26 -8.57
N ALA A 382 4.97 10.90 -8.12
CA ALA A 382 4.28 9.67 -8.54
C ALA A 382 3.85 9.67 -10.02
N SER A 383 3.71 10.85 -10.61
CA SER A 383 3.37 11.06 -12.01
C SER A 383 4.21 12.21 -12.55
N VAL A 384 4.22 12.33 -13.86
CA VAL A 384 4.90 13.39 -14.59
C VAL A 384 4.51 14.77 -14.04
N ALA A 385 5.52 15.62 -13.80
CA ALA A 385 5.35 16.91 -13.14
C ALA A 385 4.39 17.83 -13.91
N SER A 386 4.52 17.86 -15.23
CA SER A 386 3.66 18.66 -16.13
C SER A 386 2.17 18.29 -16.08
N VAL A 387 1.84 17.06 -15.66
CA VAL A 387 0.45 16.62 -15.42
C VAL A 387 0.00 17.00 -14.02
N VAL A 388 0.78 16.63 -12.99
CA VAL A 388 0.31 16.74 -11.61
C VAL A 388 0.17 18.18 -11.13
N THR A 389 1.04 19.09 -11.58
CA THR A 389 1.00 20.51 -11.18
C THR A 389 -0.19 21.26 -11.77
N ARG A 390 -0.79 20.75 -12.86
CA ARG A 390 -1.98 21.33 -13.49
C ARG A 390 -3.30 20.82 -12.90
N ILE A 391 -3.27 19.77 -12.08
CA ILE A 391 -4.49 19.25 -11.44
C ILE A 391 -5.13 20.29 -10.51
N PRO A 392 -4.40 20.91 -9.55
CA PRO A 392 -5.01 21.91 -8.67
C PRO A 392 -5.42 23.17 -9.43
N LEU A 393 -4.70 23.53 -10.50
CA LEU A 393 -5.04 24.64 -11.38
C LEU A 393 -6.43 24.45 -12.00
N VAL A 394 -6.65 23.35 -12.72
CA VAL A 394 -7.92 23.13 -13.44
C VAL A 394 -9.10 22.97 -12.48
N LEU A 395 -8.91 22.27 -11.35
CA LEU A 395 -9.96 22.19 -10.31
C LEU A 395 -10.28 23.57 -9.72
N SER A 396 -9.27 24.41 -9.47
CA SER A 396 -9.49 25.77 -8.94
C SER A 396 -10.17 26.68 -9.97
N LEU A 397 -9.82 26.56 -11.26
CA LEU A 397 -10.48 27.29 -12.35
C LEU A 397 -11.95 26.88 -12.48
N ALA A 398 -12.25 25.58 -12.36
CA ALA A 398 -13.62 25.07 -12.37
C ALA A 398 -14.44 25.66 -11.21
N GLU A 399 -13.91 25.66 -9.98
CA GLU A 399 -14.60 26.23 -8.82
C GLU A 399 -14.81 27.75 -8.94
N LEU A 400 -13.87 28.49 -9.57
CA LEU A 400 -14.04 29.92 -9.84
C LEU A 400 -14.94 30.22 -11.06
N GLY A 401 -15.36 29.21 -11.80
CA GLY A 401 -16.20 29.35 -13.00
C GLY A 401 -15.47 29.83 -14.25
N ASP A 402 -14.14 29.74 -14.27
CA ASP A 402 -13.33 29.94 -15.49
C ASP A 402 -13.22 28.62 -16.27
N VAL A 403 -14.38 28.15 -16.72
CA VAL A 403 -14.54 26.82 -17.32
C VAL A 403 -13.77 26.70 -18.63
N ALA A 404 -13.73 27.76 -19.43
CA ALA A 404 -13.04 27.78 -20.72
C ALA A 404 -11.52 27.57 -20.56
N ASN A 405 -10.86 28.34 -19.68
CA ASN A 405 -9.44 28.15 -19.43
C ASN A 405 -9.15 26.81 -18.77
N GLY A 406 -10.03 26.36 -17.86
CA GLY A 406 -9.90 25.05 -17.24
C GLY A 406 -9.95 23.90 -18.24
N ILE A 407 -10.84 23.96 -19.24
CA ILE A 407 -10.93 22.94 -20.30
C ILE A 407 -9.66 22.96 -21.15
N ALA A 408 -9.20 24.14 -21.58
CA ALA A 408 -7.98 24.26 -22.38
C ALA A 408 -6.75 23.67 -21.66
N GLN A 409 -6.59 23.96 -20.37
CA GLN A 409 -5.52 23.37 -19.55
C GLN A 409 -5.73 21.86 -19.31
N GLY A 410 -6.98 21.41 -19.16
CA GLY A 410 -7.32 20.00 -18.99
C GLY A 410 -7.02 19.15 -20.23
N GLU A 411 -7.36 19.64 -21.42
CA GLU A 411 -7.06 18.99 -22.70
C GLU A 411 -5.55 18.87 -22.92
N GLU A 412 -4.80 19.91 -22.56
CA GLU A 412 -3.34 19.87 -22.57
C GLU A 412 -2.78 18.77 -21.63
N VAL A 413 -3.35 18.64 -20.43
CA VAL A 413 -2.98 17.57 -19.48
C VAL A 413 -3.28 16.18 -20.06
N VAL A 414 -4.43 16.00 -20.72
CA VAL A 414 -4.78 14.75 -21.40
C VAL A 414 -3.78 14.43 -22.50
N ARG A 415 -3.46 15.40 -23.37
CA ARG A 415 -2.49 15.24 -24.46
C ARG A 415 -1.13 14.78 -23.93
N ILE A 416 -0.65 15.41 -22.85
CA ILE A 416 0.62 15.02 -22.21
C ILE A 416 0.52 13.60 -21.63
N ALA A 417 -0.56 13.28 -20.93
CA ALA A 417 -0.73 11.96 -20.31
C ALA A 417 -0.80 10.83 -21.35
N GLU A 418 -1.47 11.06 -22.49
CA GLU A 418 -1.54 10.13 -23.62
C GLU A 418 -0.19 9.94 -24.31
N MET A 419 0.58 11.02 -24.48
CA MET A 419 1.94 10.94 -25.01
C MET A 419 2.88 10.11 -24.12
N VAL A 420 2.76 10.23 -22.80
CA VAL A 420 3.58 9.48 -21.84
C VAL A 420 3.10 8.03 -21.70
N GLY A 421 1.79 7.77 -21.86
CA GLY A 421 1.19 6.44 -21.78
C GLY A 421 1.20 5.81 -20.38
N GLN A 422 1.49 6.59 -19.33
CA GLN A 422 1.50 6.08 -17.95
C GLN A 422 0.06 5.97 -17.42
N PRO A 423 -0.41 4.77 -16.98
CA PRO A 423 -1.79 4.57 -16.51
C PRO A 423 -2.23 5.55 -15.42
N PHE A 424 -1.38 5.83 -14.43
CA PHE A 424 -1.69 6.76 -13.36
C PHE A 424 -1.87 8.22 -13.83
N SER A 425 -1.07 8.66 -14.82
CA SER A 425 -1.20 9.99 -15.40
C SER A 425 -2.48 10.13 -16.22
N LEU A 426 -2.86 9.09 -16.97
CA LEU A 426 -4.10 9.03 -17.75
C LEU A 426 -5.34 9.12 -16.85
N VAL A 427 -5.39 8.33 -15.77
CA VAL A 427 -6.45 8.39 -14.76
C VAL A 427 -6.60 9.80 -14.20
N GLY A 428 -5.48 10.41 -13.79
CA GLY A 428 -5.48 11.77 -13.25
C GLY A 428 -6.03 12.80 -14.24
N ALA A 429 -5.65 12.70 -15.51
CA ALA A 429 -6.06 13.60 -16.58
C ALA A 429 -7.55 13.45 -16.93
N TYR A 430 -8.05 12.23 -17.12
CA TYR A 430 -9.45 12.00 -17.46
C TYR A 430 -10.39 12.42 -16.32
N LEU A 431 -10.04 12.16 -15.05
CA LEU A 431 -10.85 12.62 -13.91
C LEU A 431 -10.85 14.14 -13.73
N LEU A 432 -9.80 14.82 -14.17
CA LEU A 432 -9.71 16.27 -14.16
C LEU A 432 -10.69 16.88 -15.17
N VAL A 433 -10.63 16.40 -16.41
CA VAL A 433 -11.50 16.88 -17.51
C VAL A 433 -12.96 16.44 -17.30
N SER A 434 -13.19 15.24 -16.77
CA SER A 434 -14.52 14.80 -16.35
C SER A 434 -15.13 15.76 -15.32
N HIS A 435 -14.36 16.16 -14.30
CA HIS A 435 -14.85 17.06 -13.26
C HIS A 435 -15.28 18.42 -13.82
N ILE A 436 -14.50 19.02 -14.71
CA ILE A 436 -14.87 20.33 -15.27
C ILE A 436 -16.12 20.24 -16.15
N TYR A 437 -16.30 19.14 -16.90
CA TYR A 437 -17.54 18.91 -17.65
C TYR A 437 -18.75 18.65 -16.73
N ILE A 438 -18.56 18.04 -15.56
CA ILE A 438 -19.61 17.94 -14.53
C ILE A 438 -20.02 19.34 -14.04
N VAL A 439 -19.05 20.19 -13.70
CA VAL A 439 -19.32 21.57 -13.26
C VAL A 439 -20.04 22.35 -14.37
N LYS A 440 -19.62 22.21 -15.63
CA LYS A 440 -20.29 22.81 -16.79
C LYS A 440 -21.68 22.22 -17.05
N GLY A 441 -21.95 20.98 -16.64
CA GLY A 441 -23.20 20.28 -16.92
C GLY A 441 -23.22 19.52 -18.26
N ASP A 442 -22.08 19.40 -18.94
CA ASP A 442 -21.93 18.64 -20.19
C ASP A 442 -21.68 17.15 -19.87
N LEU A 443 -22.70 16.48 -19.32
CA LEU A 443 -22.57 15.12 -18.77
C LEU A 443 -22.24 14.07 -19.82
N GLU A 444 -22.63 14.28 -21.07
CA GLU A 444 -22.31 13.42 -22.21
C GLU A 444 -20.80 13.36 -22.49
N LYS A 445 -20.07 14.45 -22.19
CA LYS A 445 -18.60 14.48 -22.29
C LYS A 445 -17.92 13.97 -21.02
N ALA A 446 -18.50 14.24 -19.85
CA ALA A 446 -17.93 13.80 -18.57
C ALA A 446 -17.95 12.27 -18.39
N THR A 447 -19.09 11.64 -18.72
CA THR A 447 -19.35 10.22 -18.51
C THR A 447 -18.28 9.29 -19.12
N PRO A 448 -17.95 9.36 -20.43
CA PRO A 448 -16.96 8.46 -21.03
C PRO A 448 -15.55 8.64 -20.46
N LEU A 449 -15.20 9.85 -19.99
CA LEU A 449 -13.91 10.10 -19.33
C LEU A 449 -13.85 9.44 -17.94
N ALA A 450 -14.92 9.52 -17.16
CA ALA A 450 -15.02 8.85 -15.87
C ALA A 450 -15.01 7.32 -16.01
N GLU A 451 -15.72 6.77 -17.01
CA GLU A 451 -15.73 5.34 -17.33
C GLU A 451 -14.34 4.83 -17.72
N ARG A 452 -13.69 5.51 -18.68
CA ARG A 452 -12.33 5.15 -19.11
C ARG A 452 -11.33 5.22 -17.96
N SER A 453 -11.45 6.22 -17.09
CA SER A 453 -10.61 6.28 -15.89
C SER A 453 -10.86 5.12 -14.94
N LEU A 454 -12.12 4.73 -14.71
CA LEU A 454 -12.45 3.61 -13.83
C LEU A 454 -11.91 2.29 -14.36
N ASP A 455 -11.99 2.08 -15.68
CA ASP A 455 -11.45 0.88 -16.33
C ASP A 455 -9.93 0.80 -16.21
N ILE A 456 -9.22 1.92 -16.42
CA ILE A 456 -7.76 1.96 -16.21
C ILE A 456 -7.44 1.67 -14.73
N CYS A 457 -8.19 2.24 -13.78
CA CYS A 457 -7.97 1.95 -12.35
C CYS A 457 -8.11 0.46 -12.03
N ARG A 458 -9.10 -0.22 -12.62
CA ARG A 458 -9.32 -1.67 -12.42
C ARG A 458 -8.21 -2.50 -13.05
N ASN A 459 -7.84 -2.20 -14.29
CA ASN A 459 -6.87 -2.99 -15.06
C ASN A 459 -5.43 -2.78 -14.59
N ALA A 460 -5.09 -1.57 -14.13
CA ALA A 460 -3.75 -1.22 -13.65
C ALA A 460 -3.63 -1.24 -12.11
N GLU A 461 -4.64 -1.77 -11.40
CA GLU A 461 -4.69 -1.88 -9.94
C GLU A 461 -4.43 -0.54 -9.19
N ILE A 462 -4.90 0.57 -9.76
CA ILE A 462 -4.76 1.92 -9.18
C ILE A 462 -5.90 2.17 -8.21
N PHE A 463 -5.83 1.54 -7.04
CA PHE A 463 -6.89 1.61 -6.03
C PHE A 463 -7.13 3.03 -5.50
N SER A 464 -6.10 3.89 -5.45
CA SER A 464 -6.20 5.22 -4.82
C SER A 464 -7.22 6.15 -5.47
N GLU A 465 -7.50 5.98 -6.76
CA GLU A 465 -8.35 6.87 -7.55
C GLU A 465 -9.76 6.30 -7.82
N VAL A 466 -10.02 5.05 -7.42
CA VAL A 466 -11.29 4.36 -7.69
C VAL A 466 -12.48 5.12 -7.09
N SER A 467 -12.40 5.59 -5.84
CA SER A 467 -13.53 6.28 -5.22
C SER A 467 -13.88 7.58 -5.93
N ARG A 468 -12.88 8.27 -6.52
CA ARG A 468 -13.11 9.52 -7.28
C ARG A 468 -13.75 9.23 -8.63
N ALA A 469 -13.26 8.23 -9.38
CA ALA A 469 -13.85 7.83 -10.65
C ALA A 469 -15.30 7.36 -10.49
N VAL A 470 -15.57 6.50 -9.50
CA VAL A 470 -16.90 6.00 -9.20
C VAL A 470 -17.85 7.14 -8.78
N ALA A 471 -17.38 8.08 -7.95
CA ALA A 471 -18.22 9.21 -7.53
C ALA A 471 -18.60 10.13 -8.69
N GLN A 472 -17.64 10.47 -9.56
CA GLN A 472 -17.92 11.31 -10.74
C GLN A 472 -18.88 10.64 -11.71
N LEU A 473 -18.70 9.33 -11.98
CA LEU A 473 -19.61 8.56 -12.82
C LEU A 473 -21.02 8.50 -12.21
N GLY A 474 -21.11 8.24 -10.90
CA GLY A 474 -22.38 8.23 -10.18
C GLY A 474 -23.10 9.58 -10.23
N TYR A 475 -22.38 10.69 -10.07
CA TYR A 475 -22.97 12.02 -10.17
C TYR A 475 -23.41 12.38 -11.59
N ALA A 476 -22.66 11.97 -12.63
CA ALA A 476 -23.10 12.12 -14.01
C ALA A 476 -24.38 11.30 -14.29
N TYR A 477 -24.41 10.03 -13.87
CA TYR A 477 -25.59 9.16 -14.01
C TYR A 477 -26.83 9.72 -13.29
N LEU A 478 -26.64 10.34 -12.12
CA LEU A 478 -27.73 10.95 -11.36
C LEU A 478 -28.49 11.96 -12.22
N HIS A 479 -27.74 12.85 -12.88
CA HIS A 479 -28.31 13.96 -13.63
C HIS A 479 -28.70 13.60 -15.06
N LEU A 480 -28.27 12.43 -15.57
CA LEU A 480 -28.80 11.75 -16.76
C LEU A 480 -30.07 10.93 -16.47
N GLY A 481 -30.60 10.95 -15.24
CA GLY A 481 -31.83 10.26 -14.86
C GLY A 481 -31.67 8.79 -14.45
N ARG A 482 -30.43 8.26 -14.42
CA ARG A 482 -30.12 6.90 -13.98
C ARG A 482 -29.94 6.83 -12.46
N VAL A 483 -30.99 7.19 -11.72
CA VAL A 483 -30.94 7.42 -10.26
C VAL A 483 -30.50 6.17 -9.47
N ALA A 484 -30.97 4.98 -9.84
CA ALA A 484 -30.62 3.72 -9.15
C ALA A 484 -29.13 3.35 -9.31
N ASP A 485 -28.60 3.50 -10.52
CA ASP A 485 -27.18 3.27 -10.81
C ASP A 485 -26.30 4.29 -10.07
N ALA A 486 -26.72 5.56 -10.09
CA ALA A 486 -26.06 6.65 -9.40
C ALA A 486 -25.93 6.41 -7.89
N LEU A 487 -27.02 5.99 -7.23
CA LEU A 487 -27.01 5.67 -5.80
C LEU A 487 -26.02 4.54 -5.49
N THR A 488 -26.03 3.47 -6.28
CA THR A 488 -25.12 2.33 -6.08
C THR A 488 -23.65 2.78 -6.13
N LEU A 489 -23.30 3.58 -7.13
CA LEU A 489 -21.94 4.09 -7.30
C LEU A 489 -21.55 5.08 -6.19
N LEU A 490 -22.41 6.05 -5.87
CA LEU A 490 -22.13 7.06 -4.84
C LEU A 490 -22.04 6.45 -3.43
N GLU A 491 -22.93 5.51 -3.09
CA GLU A 491 -22.86 4.75 -1.83
C GLU A 491 -21.55 3.96 -1.76
N GLN A 492 -21.10 3.33 -2.86
CA GLN A 492 -19.81 2.64 -2.91
C GLN A 492 -18.64 3.59 -2.67
N ALA A 493 -18.63 4.75 -3.34
CA ALA A 493 -17.55 5.73 -3.23
C ALA A 493 -17.42 6.31 -1.80
N VAL A 494 -18.53 6.50 -1.11
CA VAL A 494 -18.56 7.02 0.28
C VAL A 494 -18.30 5.92 1.31
N LYS A 495 -18.75 4.68 1.10
CA LYS A 495 -18.57 3.59 2.08
C LYS A 495 -17.13 3.11 2.18
N ARG A 496 -16.37 3.16 1.09
CA ARG A 496 -14.96 2.73 1.03
C ARG A 496 -14.10 3.82 0.37
N PRO A 497 -13.87 4.95 1.05
CA PRO A 497 -13.09 6.03 0.47
C PRO A 497 -11.63 5.60 0.35
N THR A 498 -11.07 5.71 -0.84
CA THR A 498 -9.65 5.42 -1.11
C THR A 498 -8.77 6.65 -0.88
N MET A 499 -9.40 7.84 -0.81
CA MET A 499 -8.78 9.13 -0.49
C MET A 499 -9.76 10.01 0.30
N ARG A 500 -9.28 10.69 1.34
CA ARG A 500 -10.14 11.52 2.21
C ARG A 500 -10.33 12.96 1.74
N ARG A 501 -9.44 13.48 0.88
CA ARG A 501 -9.51 14.87 0.36
C ARG A 501 -10.82 15.23 -0.35
N PHE A 502 -11.37 14.34 -1.18
CA PHE A 502 -12.61 14.59 -1.94
C PHE A 502 -13.85 14.03 -1.25
N TYR A 503 -13.69 13.47 -0.05
CA TYR A 503 -14.74 12.71 0.60
C TYR A 503 -15.98 13.56 0.91
N THR A 504 -15.79 14.79 1.38
CA THR A 504 -16.90 15.71 1.70
C THR A 504 -17.71 16.07 0.46
N LEU A 505 -17.07 16.29 -0.69
CA LEU A 505 -17.75 16.50 -1.97
C LEU A 505 -18.58 15.28 -2.37
N HIS A 506 -17.99 14.07 -2.29
CA HIS A 506 -18.71 12.83 -2.62
C HIS A 506 -19.91 12.58 -1.69
N VAL A 507 -19.78 12.97 -0.41
CA VAL A 507 -20.88 12.96 0.57
C VAL A 507 -22.00 13.92 0.14
N CYS A 508 -21.67 15.12 -0.36
CA CYS A 508 -22.66 16.05 -0.89
C CYS A 508 -23.38 15.46 -2.12
N TRP A 509 -22.65 14.87 -3.06
CA TRP A 509 -23.23 14.22 -4.24
C TRP A 509 -24.14 13.04 -3.89
N LEU A 510 -23.78 12.23 -2.89
CA LEU A 510 -24.65 11.18 -2.37
C LEU A 510 -25.93 11.76 -1.76
N GLY A 511 -25.83 12.88 -1.04
CA GLY A 511 -26.99 13.57 -0.50
C GLY A 511 -27.91 14.14 -1.58
N ASP A 512 -27.38 14.71 -2.67
CA ASP A 512 -28.18 15.08 -3.86
C ASP A 512 -28.88 13.85 -4.45
N ALA A 513 -28.20 12.70 -4.54
CA ALA A 513 -28.77 11.47 -5.05
C ALA A 513 -29.92 10.96 -4.19
N TYR A 514 -29.77 10.95 -2.86
CA TYR A 514 -30.86 10.61 -1.95
C TYR A 514 -32.03 11.58 -2.05
N LEU A 515 -31.76 12.88 -2.19
CA LEU A 515 -32.81 13.88 -2.33
C LEU A 515 -33.63 13.69 -3.62
N LEU A 516 -32.98 13.38 -4.74
CA LEU A 516 -33.64 13.09 -6.02
C LEU A 516 -34.37 11.74 -6.01
N ALA A 517 -33.89 10.77 -5.23
CA ALA A 517 -34.57 9.49 -5.02
C ALA A 517 -35.74 9.56 -4.02
N GLY A 518 -36.02 10.74 -3.43
CA GLY A 518 -37.05 10.91 -2.41
C GLY A 518 -36.68 10.40 -1.01
N ARG A 519 -35.43 9.94 -0.81
CA ARG A 519 -34.87 9.46 0.47
C ARG A 519 -34.45 10.65 1.35
N ARG A 520 -35.41 11.49 1.73
CA ARG A 520 -35.16 12.80 2.38
C ARG A 520 -34.39 12.71 3.70
N GLU A 521 -34.75 11.77 4.56
CA GLU A 521 -34.10 11.60 5.86
C GLU A 521 -32.61 11.25 5.69
N GLU A 522 -32.30 10.34 4.77
CA GLU A 522 -30.94 9.93 4.47
C GLU A 522 -30.14 11.05 3.80
N ALA A 523 -30.77 11.84 2.93
CA ALA A 523 -30.19 13.06 2.39
C ALA A 523 -29.80 14.04 3.50
N HIS A 524 -30.70 14.28 4.47
CA HIS A 524 -30.45 15.18 5.59
C HIS A 524 -29.30 14.70 6.48
N GLN A 525 -29.27 13.41 6.82
CA GLN A 525 -28.21 12.81 7.62
C GLN A 525 -26.84 12.93 6.94
N VAL A 526 -26.76 12.58 5.66
CA VAL A 526 -25.51 12.64 4.89
C VAL A 526 -25.05 14.09 4.69
N ALA A 527 -25.95 15.02 4.37
CA ALA A 527 -25.64 16.43 4.21
C ALA A 527 -25.15 17.07 5.52
N SER A 528 -25.81 16.78 6.64
CA SER A 528 -25.42 17.27 7.97
C SER A 528 -24.05 16.74 8.39
N ARG A 529 -23.78 15.47 8.12
CA ARG A 529 -22.45 14.86 8.32
C ARG A 529 -21.40 15.54 7.45
N GLY A 530 -21.72 15.81 6.19
CA GLY A 530 -20.85 16.53 5.25
C GLY A 530 -20.49 17.92 5.77
N LEU A 531 -21.48 18.70 6.22
CA LEU A 531 -21.25 20.04 6.78
C LEU A 531 -20.38 20.00 8.04
N SER A 532 -20.67 19.09 8.97
CA SER A 532 -19.87 18.91 10.19
C SER A 532 -18.42 18.58 9.86
N LEU A 533 -18.20 17.68 8.90
CA LEU A 533 -16.87 17.30 8.46
C LEU A 533 -16.13 18.45 7.77
N ALA A 534 -16.79 19.17 6.86
CA ALA A 534 -16.21 20.31 6.16
C ALA A 534 -15.72 21.37 7.16
N ARG A 535 -16.54 21.70 8.15
CA ARG A 535 -16.19 22.66 9.22
C ARG A 535 -15.05 22.17 10.09
N HIS A 536 -15.08 20.91 10.52
CA HIS A 536 -14.01 20.32 11.31
C HIS A 536 -12.67 20.35 10.57
N LYS A 537 -12.68 20.07 9.26
CA LYS A 537 -11.50 20.06 8.40
C LYS A 537 -11.12 21.42 7.82
N LYS A 538 -11.96 22.44 8.01
CA LYS A 538 -11.82 23.78 7.41
C LYS A 538 -11.84 23.78 5.88
N GLU A 539 -12.59 22.85 5.28
CA GLU A 539 -12.80 22.74 3.83
C GLU A 539 -13.88 23.74 3.38
N ARG A 540 -13.54 25.03 3.32
CA ARG A 540 -14.53 26.12 3.15
C ARG A 540 -15.39 26.01 1.89
N GLY A 541 -14.79 25.59 0.77
CA GLY A 541 -15.53 25.38 -0.47
C GLY A 541 -16.56 24.25 -0.35
N TYR A 542 -16.20 23.14 0.29
CA TYR A 542 -17.14 22.03 0.51
C TYR A 542 -18.15 22.32 1.61
N GLU A 543 -17.83 23.17 2.59
CA GLU A 543 -18.81 23.72 3.54
C GLU A 543 -19.92 24.45 2.78
N ALA A 544 -19.58 25.30 1.81
CA ALA A 544 -20.57 26.01 1.00
C ALA A 544 -21.45 25.06 0.17
N TRP A 545 -20.87 24.02 -0.44
CA TRP A 545 -21.64 23.00 -1.16
C TRP A 545 -22.59 22.20 -0.24
N ALA A 546 -22.16 21.86 0.97
CA ALA A 546 -22.98 21.16 1.96
C ALA A 546 -24.12 22.05 2.49
N LEU A 547 -23.86 23.34 2.73
CA LEU A 547 -24.89 24.32 3.09
C LEU A 547 -25.93 24.48 1.98
N ARG A 548 -25.50 24.56 0.72
CA ARG A 548 -26.41 24.59 -0.43
C ARG A 548 -27.31 23.36 -0.48
N LEU A 549 -26.75 22.16 -0.24
CA LEU A 549 -27.53 20.92 -0.19
C LEU A 549 -28.56 20.93 0.95
N LEU A 550 -28.18 21.39 2.14
CA LEU A 550 -29.12 21.52 3.27
C LEU A 550 -30.22 22.54 2.99
N GLY A 551 -29.93 23.60 2.24
CA GLY A 551 -30.93 24.54 1.71
C GLY A 551 -31.93 23.85 0.78
N GLU A 552 -31.45 23.06 -0.18
CA GLU A 552 -32.31 22.29 -1.10
C GLU A 552 -33.18 21.25 -0.38
N ILE A 553 -32.61 20.55 0.62
CA ILE A 553 -33.35 19.58 1.43
C ILE A 553 -34.47 20.28 2.21
N ALA A 554 -34.13 21.36 2.94
CA ALA A 554 -35.10 22.13 3.71
C ALA A 554 -36.17 22.76 2.81
N SER A 555 -35.81 23.19 1.60
CA SER A 555 -36.74 23.71 0.61
C SER A 555 -37.76 22.69 0.11
N ARG A 556 -37.56 21.39 0.38
CA ARG A 556 -38.47 20.28 0.05
C ARG A 556 -39.17 19.67 1.27
N GLU A 557 -38.93 20.18 2.47
CA GLU A 557 -39.62 19.73 3.70
C GLU A 557 -41.11 20.10 3.66
N GLU A 558 -41.90 19.31 4.41
CA GLU A 558 -43.33 19.52 4.64
C GLU A 558 -43.62 19.27 6.14
N PRO A 559 -44.02 20.29 6.92
CA PRO A 559 -44.26 21.68 6.51
C PRO A 559 -42.97 22.42 6.10
N LEU A 560 -43.08 23.34 5.14
CA LEU A 560 -41.95 24.13 4.65
C LEU A 560 -41.53 25.18 5.70
N ASP A 561 -40.31 25.07 6.22
CA ASP A 561 -39.65 26.11 7.02
C ASP A 561 -38.79 27.01 6.12
N ILE A 562 -39.40 28.12 5.68
CA ILE A 562 -38.77 29.08 4.77
C ILE A 562 -37.51 29.68 5.40
N GLY A 563 -37.56 30.03 6.70
CA GLY A 563 -36.45 30.68 7.39
C GLY A 563 -35.22 29.78 7.48
N ARG A 564 -35.43 28.50 7.77
CA ARG A 564 -34.34 27.51 7.80
C ARG A 564 -33.72 27.27 6.43
N ALA A 565 -34.54 27.11 5.39
CA ALA A 565 -34.07 26.90 4.03
C ALA A 565 -33.30 28.12 3.49
N GLU A 566 -33.87 29.32 3.66
CA GLU A 566 -33.27 30.59 3.25
C GLU A 566 -31.94 30.85 3.97
N ASN A 567 -31.86 30.56 5.27
CA ASN A 567 -30.63 30.72 6.05
C ASN A 567 -29.49 29.83 5.50
N HIS A 568 -29.75 28.55 5.21
CA HIS A 568 -28.74 27.66 4.63
C HIS A 568 -28.25 28.15 3.27
N HIS A 569 -29.17 28.54 2.37
CA HIS A 569 -28.79 29.07 1.06
C HIS A 569 -28.00 30.39 1.16
N ARG A 570 -28.38 31.30 2.05
CA ARG A 570 -27.64 32.56 2.26
C ARG A 570 -26.25 32.33 2.86
N GLN A 571 -26.11 31.39 3.79
CA GLN A 571 -24.78 31.02 4.31
C GLN A 571 -23.90 30.43 3.21
N ALA A 572 -24.45 29.54 2.38
CA ALA A 572 -23.75 29.00 1.22
C ALA A 572 -23.32 30.09 0.23
N LEU A 573 -24.24 31.02 -0.10
CA LEU A 573 -23.99 32.15 -0.99
C LEU A 573 -22.88 33.05 -0.44
N ALA A 574 -22.94 33.43 0.84
CA ALA A 574 -21.93 34.30 1.45
C ALA A 574 -20.52 33.70 1.39
N VAL A 575 -20.38 32.40 1.70
CA VAL A 575 -19.07 31.72 1.60
C VAL A 575 -18.64 31.61 0.13
N ALA A 576 -19.55 31.28 -0.78
CA ALA A 576 -19.25 31.18 -2.21
C ALA A 576 -18.80 32.53 -2.80
N GLU A 577 -19.43 33.64 -2.41
CA GLU A 577 -19.04 35.01 -2.81
C GLU A 577 -17.65 35.37 -2.29
N GLU A 578 -17.37 35.08 -1.02
CA GLU A 578 -16.05 35.32 -0.42
C GLU A 578 -14.93 34.57 -1.15
N LEU A 579 -15.18 33.30 -1.50
CA LEU A 579 -14.21 32.46 -2.21
C LEU A 579 -14.20 32.71 -3.73
N GLY A 580 -15.19 33.45 -4.27
CA GLY A 580 -15.34 33.71 -5.70
C GLY A 580 -15.86 32.53 -6.51
N MET A 581 -16.60 31.61 -5.88
CA MET A 581 -17.09 30.37 -6.49
C MET A 581 -18.32 30.60 -7.38
N ARG A 582 -18.12 31.20 -8.57
CA ARG A 582 -19.21 31.62 -9.47
C ARG A 582 -20.24 30.52 -9.81
N PRO A 583 -19.87 29.26 -10.08
CA PRO A 583 -20.85 28.19 -10.31
C PRO A 583 -21.75 27.95 -9.09
N LEU A 584 -21.17 27.92 -7.88
CA LEU A 584 -21.94 27.72 -6.66
C LEU A 584 -22.83 28.92 -6.33
N ILE A 585 -22.34 30.15 -6.55
CA ILE A 585 -23.16 31.37 -6.44
C ILE A 585 -24.41 31.23 -7.33
N ALA A 586 -24.24 30.79 -8.58
CA ALA A 586 -25.36 30.57 -9.48
C ALA A 586 -26.34 29.52 -8.94
N HIS A 587 -25.85 28.37 -8.47
CA HIS A 587 -26.70 27.35 -7.85
C HIS A 587 -27.45 27.85 -6.60
N CYS A 588 -26.81 28.65 -5.75
CA CYS A 588 -27.47 29.26 -4.58
C CYS A 588 -28.59 30.22 -4.98
N HIS A 589 -28.37 31.04 -6.02
CA HIS A 589 -29.42 31.89 -6.58
C HIS A 589 -30.59 31.08 -7.14
N ILE A 590 -30.33 30.00 -7.88
CA ILE A 590 -31.39 29.12 -8.37
C ILE A 590 -32.17 28.48 -7.21
N GLY A 591 -31.49 27.97 -6.18
CA GLY A 591 -32.15 27.39 -5.00
C GLY A 591 -33.03 28.39 -4.24
N LEU A 592 -32.53 29.60 -3.98
CA LEU A 592 -33.33 30.69 -3.39
C LEU A 592 -34.52 31.06 -4.26
N GLY A 593 -34.33 31.11 -5.57
CA GLY A 593 -35.38 31.34 -6.55
C GLY A 593 -36.54 30.36 -6.41
N LYS A 594 -36.22 29.06 -6.41
CA LYS A 594 -37.20 27.97 -6.23
C LYS A 594 -37.89 28.02 -4.87
N LEU A 595 -37.15 28.32 -3.80
CA LEU A 595 -37.71 28.49 -2.46
C LEU A 595 -38.73 29.65 -2.41
N TYR A 596 -38.39 30.80 -3.00
CA TYR A 596 -39.29 31.94 -3.04
C TYR A 596 -40.50 31.71 -3.93
N GLN A 597 -40.35 30.97 -5.04
CA GLN A 597 -41.48 30.53 -5.86
C GLN A 597 -42.43 29.63 -5.05
N ARG A 598 -41.91 28.64 -4.32
CA ARG A 598 -42.71 27.73 -3.49
C ARG A 598 -43.41 28.43 -2.33
N SER A 599 -42.80 29.48 -1.77
CA SER A 599 -43.38 30.31 -0.69
C SER A 599 -44.28 31.45 -1.17
N GLY A 600 -44.42 31.64 -2.49
CA GLY A 600 -45.29 32.66 -3.10
C GLY A 600 -44.67 34.07 -3.20
N ASN A 601 -43.39 34.26 -2.86
CA ASN A 601 -42.71 35.54 -3.01
C ASN A 601 -42.13 35.71 -4.43
N LEU A 602 -43.02 35.91 -5.40
CA LEU A 602 -42.68 35.91 -6.83
C LEU A 602 -41.64 36.98 -7.22
N ARG A 603 -41.62 38.12 -6.52
CA ARG A 603 -40.65 39.19 -6.78
C ARG A 603 -39.22 38.73 -6.50
N LEU A 604 -38.98 38.16 -5.31
CA LEU A 604 -37.67 37.64 -4.95
C LEU A 604 -37.32 36.38 -5.77
N ALA A 605 -38.32 35.54 -6.07
CA ALA A 605 -38.12 34.38 -6.94
C ALA A 605 -37.55 34.79 -8.31
N LYS A 606 -38.19 35.77 -8.97
CA LYS A 606 -37.77 36.28 -10.28
C LYS A 606 -36.39 36.92 -10.21
N GLU A 607 -36.10 37.71 -9.18
CA GLU A 607 -34.79 38.34 -8.95
C GLU A 607 -33.66 37.31 -8.84
N HIS A 608 -33.83 36.32 -7.96
CA HIS A 608 -32.82 35.28 -7.75
C HIS A 608 -32.64 34.36 -8.97
N LEU A 609 -33.72 33.95 -9.64
CA LEU A 609 -33.61 33.13 -10.86
C LEU A 609 -32.94 33.88 -12.01
N HIS A 610 -33.22 35.18 -12.21
CA HIS A 610 -32.52 35.99 -13.22
C HIS A 610 -31.02 36.04 -12.95
N ASN A 611 -30.62 36.29 -11.70
CA ASN A 611 -29.20 36.34 -11.33
C ASN A 611 -28.51 34.99 -11.56
N GLY A 612 -29.15 33.89 -11.16
CA GLY A 612 -28.62 32.54 -11.37
C GLY A 612 -28.49 32.17 -12.85
N VAL A 613 -29.53 32.42 -13.66
CA VAL A 613 -29.52 32.20 -15.12
C VAL A 613 -28.45 33.04 -15.81
N ALA A 614 -28.33 34.32 -15.45
CA ALA A 614 -27.30 35.21 -16.01
C ALA A 614 -25.88 34.68 -15.75
N LEU A 615 -25.61 34.22 -14.53
CA LEU A 615 -24.32 33.61 -14.17
C LEU A 615 -24.08 32.30 -14.93
N MET A 616 -25.06 31.39 -14.96
CA MET A 616 -24.93 30.11 -15.68
C MET A 616 -24.71 30.33 -17.19
N ARG A 617 -25.39 31.30 -17.79
CA ARG A 617 -25.22 31.67 -19.20
C ARG A 617 -23.84 32.22 -19.47
N ALA A 618 -23.32 33.10 -18.60
CA ALA A 618 -21.98 33.65 -18.73
C ALA A 618 -20.85 32.61 -18.59
N MET A 619 -21.14 31.44 -18.03
CA MET A 619 -20.21 30.32 -17.86
C MET A 619 -20.53 29.13 -18.78
N GLU A 620 -21.52 29.26 -19.67
CA GLU A 620 -21.99 28.21 -20.58
C GLU A 620 -22.32 26.88 -19.87
N MET A 621 -22.99 26.98 -18.72
CA MET A 621 -23.33 25.85 -17.85
C MET A 621 -24.53 25.03 -18.39
N GLY A 622 -24.37 24.41 -19.56
CA GLY A 622 -25.36 23.67 -20.38
C GLY A 622 -26.62 23.17 -19.65
N LEU A 623 -26.57 21.95 -19.11
CA LEU A 623 -27.73 21.31 -18.44
C LEU A 623 -28.32 22.16 -17.30
N TRP A 624 -27.46 22.87 -16.56
CA TRP A 624 -27.87 23.68 -15.42
C TRP A 624 -28.64 24.92 -15.84
N LEU A 625 -28.18 25.55 -16.92
CA LEU A 625 -28.83 26.70 -17.55
C LEU A 625 -30.21 26.32 -18.09
N GLU A 626 -30.31 25.21 -18.82
CA GLU A 626 -31.60 24.72 -19.36
C GLU A 626 -32.63 24.51 -18.24
N ARG A 627 -32.22 23.87 -17.15
CA ARG A 627 -33.09 23.66 -15.97
C ARG A 627 -33.46 24.98 -15.29
N ALA A 628 -32.52 25.91 -15.18
CA ALA A 628 -32.77 27.21 -14.56
C ALA A 628 -33.70 28.10 -15.40
N GLU A 629 -33.57 28.06 -16.73
CA GLU A 629 -34.45 28.78 -17.65
C GLU A 629 -35.86 28.21 -17.65
N ALA A 630 -36.02 26.88 -17.55
CA ALA A 630 -37.34 26.26 -17.39
C ALA A 630 -38.07 26.79 -16.15
N GLU A 631 -37.39 26.82 -15.00
CA GLU A 631 -37.94 27.34 -13.74
C GLU A 631 -38.29 28.84 -13.82
N LEU A 632 -37.46 29.62 -14.52
CA LEU A 632 -37.74 31.04 -14.73
C LEU A 632 -38.96 31.26 -15.64
N ASN A 633 -39.12 30.43 -16.68
CA ASN A 633 -40.26 30.51 -17.60
C ASN A 633 -41.59 30.13 -16.92
N GLU A 634 -41.56 29.24 -15.92
CA GLU A 634 -42.75 28.89 -15.14
C GLU A 634 -43.32 30.06 -14.31
N LEU A 635 -42.53 31.13 -14.07
CA LEU A 635 -42.95 32.30 -13.30
C LEU A 635 -43.64 33.41 -14.11
N GLY A 636 -43.61 33.35 -15.46
CA GLY A 636 -44.14 34.42 -16.32
C GLY A 636 -43.11 35.49 -16.68
#